data_AF-A0A6I6MXG1-F1
#
_entry.id   AF-A0A6I6MXG1-F1
#
_cell.length_a   1.000
_cell.length_b   1.000
_cell.length_c   1.000
_cell.angle_alpha   90.00
_cell.angle_beta   90.00
_cell.angle_gamma   90.00
#
_symmetry.space_group_name_H-M   'P 1'
#
loop_
_entity.id
_entity.type
_entity.pdbx_description
1 polymer ?
#
loop_
_entity_poly.entity_id
_entity_poly.type
_entity_poly.pdbx_seq_one_letter_code
_entity_poly.pdbx_strand_id
1 'polypeptide(L)'
;MTAGRLLFRGALFMVAALALSACSMFRGDDSGGSRADDNAGRGGGVTLGGGGSSSSGGGGGGDAGIGVNSFLWRASLDTLNFMPLASADPFGGVIITDWYSDPTTPSERFKATVYILDTRLRADALNVSIFRQQQANGAWVDATVDPDTEVQIENAILTRARQLRLSTVGN
;
A
#
# COMPACT_ATOMS: atom_id res chain seq x y z
N MET A 1 28.13 38.04 52.82
CA MET A 1 29.47 37.89 52.22
C MET A 1 29.38 36.80 51.17
N THR A 2 29.71 37.13 49.91
CA THR A 2 29.93 36.29 48.69
C THR A 2 28.82 35.28 48.31
N ALA A 3 27.91 35.51 47.35
CA ALA A 3 27.99 35.98 45.95
C ALA A 3 28.75 35.04 44.99
N GLY A 4 28.03 34.53 43.98
CA GLY A 4 28.56 34.28 42.64
C GLY A 4 28.59 32.81 42.18
N ARG A 5 27.76 32.48 41.17
CA ARG A 5 28.21 32.13 39.80
C ARG A 5 27.05 31.58 38.97
N LEU A 6 26.34 32.50 38.33
CA LEU A 6 25.58 32.27 37.10
C LEU A 6 26.40 32.88 35.96
N LEU A 7 26.28 32.30 34.76
CA LEU A 7 26.70 32.84 33.45
C LEU A 7 28.13 32.53 32.97
N PHE A 8 28.26 32.46 31.64
CA PHE A 8 29.45 32.35 30.79
C PHE A 8 29.96 30.96 30.37
N ARG A 9 29.30 30.38 29.38
CA ARG A 9 29.95 29.83 28.16
C ARG A 9 28.98 30.10 27.00
N GLY A 10 29.02 31.25 26.32
CA GLY A 10 30.14 31.67 25.47
C GLY A 10 30.18 30.75 24.25
N ALA A 11 29.26 30.92 23.31
CA ALA A 11 29.56 31.66 22.08
C ALA A 11 30.84 31.13 21.39
N LEU A 12 30.70 30.07 20.61
CA LEU A 12 31.64 29.75 19.54
C LEU A 12 30.86 29.80 18.21
N PHE A 13 30.68 31.02 17.73
CA PHE A 13 30.59 31.32 16.31
C PHE A 13 31.88 30.84 15.64
N MET A 14 31.80 29.99 14.60
CA MET A 14 32.45 30.23 13.30
C MET A 14 32.50 28.96 12.43
N VAL A 15 31.85 29.09 11.26
CA VAL A 15 32.40 28.83 9.92
C VAL A 15 32.84 27.39 9.60
N ALA A 16 32.10 26.75 8.70
CA ALA A 16 32.57 26.56 7.32
C ALA A 16 31.52 25.78 6.50
N ALA A 17 30.93 26.47 5.53
CA ALA A 17 30.32 25.83 4.37
C ALA A 17 31.43 25.22 3.50
N LEU A 18 31.34 23.92 3.23
CA LEU A 18 32.06 23.28 2.12
C LEU A 18 31.08 22.39 1.36
N ALA A 19 30.52 22.98 0.31
CA ALA A 19 29.90 22.26 -0.78
C ALA A 19 31.00 21.46 -1.51
N LEU A 20 30.95 20.13 -1.43
CA LEU A 20 31.65 19.27 -2.38
C LEU A 20 30.68 18.90 -3.50
N SER A 21 30.71 19.76 -4.52
CA SER A 21 30.49 19.35 -5.90
C SER A 21 31.70 18.54 -6.34
N ALA A 22 31.50 17.28 -6.73
CA ALA A 22 32.45 16.53 -7.54
C ALA A 22 31.68 15.65 -8.51
N CYS A 23 31.66 16.11 -9.76
CA CYS A 23 31.30 15.34 -10.94
C CYS A 23 32.32 14.21 -11.18
N SER A 24 31.85 13.10 -11.77
CA SER A 24 32.35 12.52 -13.04
C SER A 24 32.56 11.00 -13.02
N MET A 25 32.21 10.41 -14.18
CA MET A 25 32.64 9.12 -14.73
C MET A 25 31.99 7.83 -14.21
N PHE A 26 30.85 7.49 -14.84
CA PHE A 26 30.71 6.15 -15.42
C PHE A 26 30.08 6.29 -16.81
N ARG A 27 30.95 6.31 -17.82
CA ARG A 27 30.59 6.23 -19.25
C ARG A 27 31.04 4.85 -19.70
N GLY A 28 30.11 3.90 -19.74
CA GLY A 28 30.27 2.64 -20.45
C GLY A 28 29.56 2.75 -21.79
N ASP A 29 30.35 2.98 -22.84
CA ASP A 29 29.98 2.67 -24.22
C ASP A 29 30.33 1.19 -24.43
N ASP A 30 29.43 0.40 -25.02
CA ASP A 30 29.78 -0.57 -26.06
C ASP A 30 28.56 -1.40 -26.52
N SER A 31 28.26 -1.24 -27.81
CA SER A 31 27.96 -2.30 -28.78
C SER A 31 26.61 -3.04 -28.74
N GLY A 32 25.79 -2.74 -29.78
CA GLY A 32 25.19 -3.80 -30.60
C GLY A 32 23.67 -3.79 -30.73
N GLY A 33 23.17 -3.34 -31.88
CA GLY A 33 21.86 -3.77 -32.36
C GLY A 33 21.05 -2.73 -33.11
N SER A 34 21.52 -2.31 -34.29
CA SER A 34 20.67 -1.71 -35.31
C SER A 34 19.52 -2.68 -35.64
N ARG A 35 18.29 -2.33 -35.27
CA ARG A 35 17.09 -2.84 -35.96
C ARG A 35 16.62 -1.72 -36.87
N ALA A 36 17.15 -1.76 -38.09
CA ALA A 36 16.50 -1.14 -39.22
C ALA A 36 15.22 -1.95 -39.49
N ASP A 37 14.07 -1.32 -39.30
CA ASP A 37 12.78 -1.86 -39.74
C ASP A 37 12.70 -1.70 -41.27
N ASP A 38 13.27 -2.67 -41.99
CA ASP A 38 13.00 -2.90 -43.40
C ASP A 38 11.62 -3.58 -43.54
N ASN A 39 10.55 -2.80 -43.69
CA ASN A 39 9.28 -3.29 -44.21
C ASN A 39 9.02 -2.74 -45.62
N ALA A 40 10.00 -2.91 -46.51
CA ALA A 40 9.85 -2.73 -47.94
C ALA A 40 9.54 -4.09 -48.59
N GLY A 41 8.30 -4.55 -48.43
CA GLY A 41 7.86 -5.75 -49.14
C GLY A 41 6.59 -6.35 -48.60
N ARG A 42 5.44 -5.75 -48.92
CA ARG A 42 4.20 -6.50 -49.17
C ARG A 42 3.10 -5.61 -49.76
N GLY A 43 2.85 -5.84 -51.04
CA GLY A 43 1.49 -6.03 -51.54
C GLY A 43 0.67 -4.78 -51.75
N GLY A 44 0.59 -4.36 -53.02
CA GLY A 44 -0.63 -3.74 -53.52
C GLY A 44 -1.81 -4.67 -53.21
N GLY A 45 -2.84 -4.09 -52.60
CA GLY A 45 -4.05 -4.78 -52.18
C GLY A 45 -5.09 -3.77 -51.78
N VAL A 46 -5.88 -3.34 -52.76
CA VAL A 46 -7.10 -2.56 -52.58
C VAL A 46 -8.05 -3.29 -51.62
N THR A 47 -8.42 -2.66 -50.51
CA THR A 47 -9.62 -3.03 -49.75
C THR A 47 -10.28 -1.76 -49.20
N LEU A 48 -11.36 -1.39 -49.88
CA LEU A 48 -12.39 -0.47 -49.42
C LEU A 48 -12.94 -0.92 -48.06
N GLY A 49 -13.20 0.03 -47.16
CA GLY A 49 -14.03 -0.22 -45.99
C GLY A 49 -13.61 0.63 -44.81
N GLY A 50 -14.25 1.80 -44.66
CA GLY A 50 -14.18 2.56 -43.41
C GLY A 50 -14.75 1.75 -42.25
N GLY A 51 -14.12 1.89 -41.08
CA GLY A 51 -14.54 1.25 -39.83
C GLY A 51 -13.39 0.55 -39.12
N GLY A 52 -12.59 1.30 -38.38
CA GLY A 52 -11.49 0.79 -37.55
C GLY A 52 -11.63 1.28 -36.11
N SER A 53 -12.46 0.57 -35.36
CA SER A 53 -12.66 0.72 -33.92
C SER A 53 -11.37 0.44 -33.13
N SER A 54 -11.15 1.27 -32.11
CA SER A 54 -10.50 0.97 -30.82
C SER A 54 -9.63 -0.29 -30.73
N SER A 55 -8.32 -0.12 -30.83
CA SER A 55 -7.36 -1.04 -30.20
C SER A 55 -7.21 -0.65 -28.73
N SER A 56 -8.08 -1.24 -27.91
CA SER A 56 -7.95 -1.31 -26.46
C SER A 56 -6.59 -1.94 -26.11
N GLY A 57 -5.76 -1.18 -25.40
CA GLY A 57 -4.53 -1.68 -24.79
C GLY A 57 -4.87 -2.72 -23.73
N GLY A 58 -4.52 -3.97 -24.01
CA GLY A 58 -4.62 -5.08 -23.08
C GLY A 58 -3.58 -5.00 -21.97
N GLY A 59 -4.00 -5.27 -20.73
CA GLY A 59 -3.11 -5.37 -19.58
C GLY A 59 -3.85 -5.48 -18.24
N GLY A 60 -4.42 -6.66 -17.95
CA GLY A 60 -4.86 -7.05 -16.62
C GLY A 60 -6.37 -7.19 -16.48
N GLY A 61 -6.85 -8.44 -16.43
CA GLY A 61 -8.22 -8.76 -16.02
C GLY A 61 -8.45 -8.40 -14.55
N GLY A 62 -8.73 -7.14 -14.28
CA GLY A 62 -9.30 -6.70 -13.01
C GLY A 62 -10.80 -6.69 -13.15
N ASP A 63 -11.47 -7.59 -12.43
CA ASP A 63 -12.92 -7.65 -12.17
C ASP A 63 -13.67 -6.35 -12.49
N ALA A 64 -14.16 -6.23 -13.73
CA ALA A 64 -15.14 -5.22 -14.08
C ALA A 64 -16.47 -5.63 -13.43
N GLY A 65 -16.80 -5.05 -12.27
CA GLY A 65 -18.12 -5.23 -11.69
C GLY A 65 -18.36 -4.63 -10.31
N ILE A 66 -17.31 -4.34 -9.54
CA ILE A 66 -17.47 -3.86 -8.16
C ILE A 66 -16.53 -2.66 -7.96
N GLY A 67 -17.02 -1.59 -7.34
CA GLY A 67 -16.31 -0.31 -7.18
C GLY A 67 -15.02 -0.34 -6.34
N VAL A 68 -14.45 -1.52 -6.11
CA VAL A 68 -13.31 -1.76 -5.22
C VAL A 68 -12.29 -2.69 -5.89
N ASN A 69 -11.03 -2.62 -5.47
CA ASN A 69 -9.99 -3.49 -6.00
C ASN A 69 -10.15 -4.95 -5.51
N SER A 70 -10.26 -5.92 -6.43
CA SER A 70 -10.46 -7.33 -6.06
C SER A 70 -9.27 -7.96 -5.33
N PHE A 71 -8.04 -7.51 -5.58
CA PHE A 71 -6.86 -7.99 -4.85
C PHE A 71 -6.81 -7.46 -3.41
N LEU A 72 -7.13 -6.17 -3.20
CA LEU A 72 -7.23 -5.60 -1.85
C LEU A 72 -8.31 -6.33 -1.06
N TRP A 73 -9.50 -6.51 -1.64
CA TRP A 73 -10.61 -7.21 -1.00
C TRP A 73 -10.20 -8.62 -0.54
N ARG A 74 -9.64 -9.42 -1.45
CA ARG A 74 -9.20 -10.79 -1.14
C ARG A 74 -8.06 -10.81 -0.12
N ALA A 75 -7.12 -9.89 -0.22
CA ALA A 75 -6.02 -9.78 0.74
C ALA A 75 -6.51 -9.42 2.15
N SER A 76 -7.45 -8.48 2.27
CA SER A 76 -8.04 -8.09 3.55
C SER A 76 -8.72 -9.27 4.24
N LEU A 77 -9.53 -10.03 3.49
CA LEU A 77 -10.20 -11.22 4.04
C LEU A 77 -9.20 -12.29 4.49
N ASP A 78 -8.13 -12.52 3.71
CA ASP A 78 -7.10 -13.52 4.04
C ASP A 78 -6.29 -13.10 5.29
N THR A 79 -5.90 -11.83 5.38
CA THR A 79 -5.16 -11.31 6.53
C THR A 79 -6.00 -11.30 7.81
N LEU A 80 -7.30 -11.02 7.72
CA LEU A 80 -8.19 -10.93 8.88
C LEU A 80 -8.93 -12.23 9.20
N ASN A 81 -8.64 -13.34 8.50
CA ASN A 81 -9.34 -14.62 8.66
C ASN A 81 -9.21 -15.26 10.06
N PHE A 82 -8.32 -14.75 10.91
CA PHE A 82 -8.22 -15.18 12.30
C PHE A 82 -9.30 -14.56 13.21
N MET A 83 -9.97 -13.50 12.76
CA MET A 83 -11.09 -12.86 13.48
C MET A 83 -12.43 -13.26 12.85
N PRO A 84 -13.51 -13.41 13.64
CA PRO A 84 -14.83 -13.63 13.09
C PRO A 84 -15.30 -12.40 12.30
N LEU A 85 -15.93 -12.61 11.15
CA LEU A 85 -16.48 -11.53 10.31
C LEU A 85 -17.90 -11.19 10.74
N ALA A 86 -18.14 -9.91 11.05
CA ALA A 86 -19.47 -9.40 11.38
C ALA A 86 -20.26 -9.01 10.12
N SER A 87 -19.60 -8.30 9.20
CA SER A 87 -20.20 -7.84 7.94
C SER A 87 -19.12 -7.53 6.91
N ALA A 88 -19.41 -7.81 5.64
CA ALA A 88 -18.52 -7.50 4.52
C ALA A 88 -19.36 -7.04 3.32
N ASP A 89 -19.25 -5.75 2.98
CA ASP A 89 -19.90 -5.16 1.80
C ASP A 89 -18.87 -5.02 0.66
N PRO A 90 -18.93 -5.89 -0.37
CA PRO A 90 -18.00 -5.83 -1.47
C PRO A 90 -18.18 -4.57 -2.33
N PHE A 91 -19.38 -4.01 -2.41
CA PHE A 91 -19.64 -2.83 -3.24
C PHE A 91 -19.17 -1.54 -2.58
N GLY A 92 -19.42 -1.41 -1.28
CA GLY A 92 -18.97 -0.27 -0.48
C GLY A 92 -17.49 -0.35 -0.06
N GLY A 93 -16.85 -1.51 -0.20
CA GLY A 93 -15.46 -1.70 0.20
C GLY A 93 -15.26 -1.69 1.70
N VAL A 94 -16.25 -2.14 2.47
CA VAL A 94 -16.20 -2.12 3.93
C VAL A 94 -16.20 -3.54 4.48
N ILE A 95 -15.22 -3.86 5.31
CA ILE A 95 -15.12 -5.15 6.02
C ILE A 95 -15.09 -4.84 7.52
N ILE A 96 -16.00 -5.44 8.27
CA ILE A 96 -16.14 -5.26 9.72
C ILE A 96 -16.02 -6.64 10.36
N THR A 97 -15.10 -6.77 11.32
CA THR A 97 -14.99 -7.97 12.14
C THR A 97 -15.87 -7.86 13.38
N ASP A 98 -16.17 -8.99 14.00
CA ASP A 98 -16.69 -9.03 15.36
C ASP A 98 -15.57 -8.73 16.37
N TRP A 99 -15.96 -8.61 17.63
CA TRP A 99 -15.02 -8.58 18.74
C TRP A 99 -14.33 -9.94 18.89
N TYR A 100 -13.01 -9.95 18.73
CA TYR A 100 -12.15 -11.11 18.91
C TYR A 100 -11.25 -10.92 20.14
N SER A 101 -11.13 -11.95 20.97
CA SER A 101 -10.20 -11.98 22.11
C SER A 101 -9.20 -13.09 21.90
N ASP A 102 -7.91 -12.78 22.08
CA ASP A 102 -6.88 -13.79 22.00
C ASP A 102 -7.00 -14.74 23.22
N PRO A 103 -6.92 -16.08 23.02
CA PRO A 103 -6.95 -17.02 24.14
C PRO A 103 -5.84 -16.82 25.17
N THR A 104 -4.73 -16.17 24.79
CA THR A 104 -3.63 -15.82 25.70
C THR A 104 -3.93 -14.59 26.55
N THR A 105 -4.81 -13.69 26.07
CA THR A 105 -5.20 -12.44 26.76
C THR A 105 -6.73 -12.24 26.73
N PRO A 106 -7.51 -13.08 27.43
CA PRO A 106 -8.98 -13.01 27.39
C PRO A 106 -9.56 -11.73 28.01
N SER A 107 -8.75 -10.97 28.75
CA SER A 107 -9.13 -9.66 29.31
C SER A 107 -9.14 -8.54 28.28
N GLU A 108 -8.76 -8.80 27.03
CA GLU A 108 -8.77 -7.82 25.95
C GLU A 108 -9.55 -8.35 24.75
N ARG A 109 -10.19 -7.42 24.03
CA ARG A 109 -10.87 -7.73 22.78
C ARG A 109 -10.58 -6.67 21.74
N PHE A 110 -10.48 -7.11 20.51
CA PHE A 110 -10.15 -6.30 19.35
C PHE A 110 -11.26 -6.40 18.32
N LYS A 111 -11.49 -5.30 17.61
CA LYS A 111 -12.35 -5.24 16.45
C LYS A 111 -11.63 -4.44 15.39
N ALA A 112 -11.68 -4.90 14.15
CA ALA A 112 -11.11 -4.19 13.02
C ALA A 112 -12.22 -3.77 12.04
N THR A 113 -12.06 -2.59 11.49
CA THR A 113 -12.82 -2.14 10.32
C THR A 113 -11.83 -1.78 9.22
N VAL A 114 -12.03 -2.35 8.04
CA VAL A 114 -11.24 -2.03 6.85
C VAL A 114 -12.11 -1.32 5.84
N TYR A 115 -11.58 -0.24 5.29
CA TYR A 115 -12.16 0.53 4.21
C TYR A 115 -11.25 0.42 2.99
N ILE A 116 -11.82 0.06 1.84
CA ILE A 116 -11.16 0.04 0.55
C ILE A 116 -11.67 1.25 -0.22
N LEU A 117 -10.78 2.22 -0.43
CA LEU A 117 -11.11 3.57 -0.87
C LEU A 117 -10.90 3.76 -2.38
N ASP A 118 -10.09 2.93 -3.02
CA ASP A 118 -9.72 3.06 -4.43
C ASP A 118 -9.72 1.69 -5.14
N THR A 119 -9.87 1.72 -6.46
CA THR A 119 -9.82 0.55 -7.34
C THR A 119 -8.39 0.20 -7.75
N ARG A 120 -7.43 1.09 -7.49
CA ARG A 120 -6.00 0.90 -7.81
C ARG A 120 -5.24 0.37 -6.61
N LEU A 121 -4.22 -0.45 -6.88
CA LEU A 121 -3.34 -0.97 -5.86
C LEU A 121 -2.26 0.07 -5.51
N ARG A 122 -2.54 0.91 -4.51
CA ARG A 122 -1.68 1.99 -3.98
C ARG A 122 -1.70 1.93 -2.44
N ALA A 123 -0.75 2.59 -1.78
CA ALA A 123 -0.68 2.59 -0.32
C ALA A 123 -1.91 3.27 0.31
N ASP A 124 -2.39 4.35 -0.28
CA ASP A 124 -3.54 5.14 0.16
C ASP A 124 -4.92 4.55 -0.23
N ALA A 125 -4.96 3.36 -0.83
CA ALA A 125 -6.20 2.74 -1.29
C ALA A 125 -6.97 1.99 -0.20
N LEU A 126 -6.38 1.82 0.98
CA LEU A 126 -7.08 1.25 2.11
C LEU A 126 -6.87 2.08 3.37
N ASN A 127 -7.78 1.92 4.31
CA ASN A 127 -7.64 2.41 5.67
C ASN A 127 -8.11 1.31 6.62
N VAL A 128 -7.34 1.07 7.68
CA VAL A 128 -7.66 0.09 8.71
C VAL A 128 -7.81 0.84 10.02
N SER A 129 -8.95 0.65 10.69
CA SER A 129 -9.20 1.18 12.03
C SER A 129 -9.34 0.03 13.01
N ILE A 130 -8.60 0.08 14.10
CA ILE A 130 -8.60 -0.98 15.13
C ILE A 130 -9.14 -0.40 16.43
N PHE A 131 -10.09 -1.11 17.02
CA PHE A 131 -10.67 -0.80 18.31
C PHE A 131 -10.25 -1.85 19.31
N ARG A 132 -9.72 -1.43 20.47
CA ARG A 132 -9.44 -2.32 21.60
C ARG A 132 -10.30 -1.96 22.78
N GLN A 133 -10.80 -2.99 23.45
CA GLN A 133 -11.44 -2.87 24.75
C GLN A 133 -10.77 -3.80 25.73
N GLN A 134 -10.63 -3.35 26.96
CA GLN A 134 -10.10 -4.11 28.07
C GLN A 134 -11.20 -4.34 29.11
N GLN A 135 -11.20 -5.52 29.70
CA GLN A 135 -12.12 -5.86 30.77
C GLN A 135 -11.60 -5.26 32.09
N ALA A 136 -12.34 -4.30 32.63
CA ALA A 136 -12.07 -3.67 33.92
C ALA A 136 -13.32 -3.77 34.80
N ASN A 137 -13.18 -4.35 35.99
CA ASN A 137 -14.28 -4.48 36.97
C ASN A 137 -15.55 -5.16 36.41
N GLY A 138 -15.39 -6.13 35.50
CA GLY A 138 -16.51 -6.84 34.87
C GLY A 138 -17.20 -6.09 33.72
N ALA A 139 -16.75 -4.87 33.38
CA ALA A 139 -17.22 -4.11 32.23
C ALA A 139 -16.13 -4.00 31.15
N TRP A 140 -16.55 -3.84 29.90
CA TRP A 140 -15.64 -3.55 28.79
C TRP A 140 -15.43 -2.05 28.67
N VAL A 141 -14.18 -1.61 28.71
CA VAL A 141 -13.78 -0.20 28.63
C VAL A 141 -12.86 -0.02 27.44
N ASP A 142 -13.03 1.06 26.69
CA ASP A 142 -12.16 1.39 25.56
C ASP A 142 -10.72 1.61 26.01
N ALA A 143 -9.77 1.07 25.24
CA ALA A 143 -8.34 1.13 25.52
C ALA A 143 -7.56 1.58 24.28
N THR A 144 -6.47 2.30 24.49
CA THR A 144 -5.69 2.93 23.41
C THR A 144 -4.87 1.93 22.60
N VAL A 145 -5.24 1.68 21.34
CA VAL A 145 -4.44 0.88 20.42
C VAL A 145 -3.14 1.59 20.07
N ASP A 146 -2.06 0.82 19.91
CA ASP A 146 -0.80 1.35 19.40
C ASP A 146 -0.98 1.67 17.89
N PRO A 147 -0.76 2.92 17.44
CA PRO A 147 -0.93 3.30 16.04
C PRO A 147 -0.08 2.46 15.08
N ASP A 148 1.06 1.92 15.54
CA ASP A 148 1.89 1.04 14.70
C ASP A 148 1.18 -0.26 14.35
N THR A 149 0.18 -0.70 15.14
CA THR A 149 -0.59 -1.92 14.87
C THR A 149 -1.46 -1.76 13.63
N GLU A 150 -2.11 -0.60 13.47
CA GLU A 150 -2.94 -0.28 12.31
C GLU A 150 -2.10 -0.27 11.04
N VAL A 151 -0.96 0.42 11.10
CA VAL A 151 0.01 0.52 10.00
C VAL A 151 0.58 -0.85 9.62
N GLN A 152 0.86 -1.72 10.61
CA GLN A 152 1.35 -3.07 10.34
C GLN A 152 0.32 -3.93 9.61
N ILE A 153 -0.94 -3.89 10.03
CA ILE A 153 -2.02 -4.64 9.37
C ILE A 153 -2.27 -4.09 7.96
N GLU A 154 -2.27 -2.77 7.78
CA GLU A 154 -2.37 -2.14 6.47
C GLU A 154 -1.28 -2.64 5.52
N ASN A 155 -0.01 -2.61 5.96
CA ASN A 155 1.12 -3.07 5.19
C ASN A 155 1.06 -4.58 4.89
N ALA A 156 0.56 -5.39 5.82
CA ALA A 156 0.34 -6.82 5.62
C ALA A 156 -0.67 -7.07 4.49
N ILE A 157 -1.80 -6.36 4.50
CA ILE A 157 -2.82 -6.44 3.45
C ILE A 157 -2.25 -6.00 2.10
N LEU A 158 -1.57 -4.85 2.03
CA LEU A 158 -0.96 -4.35 0.79
C LEU A 158 0.08 -5.32 0.22
N THR A 159 0.87 -5.95 1.09
CA THR A 159 1.85 -6.95 0.71
C THR A 159 1.17 -8.18 0.15
N ARG A 160 0.12 -8.67 0.83
CA ARG A 160 -0.65 -9.82 0.37
C ARG A 160 -1.38 -9.55 -0.96
N ALA A 161 -1.94 -8.37 -1.15
CA ALA A 161 -2.57 -7.97 -2.41
C ALA A 161 -1.59 -7.94 -3.58
N ARG A 162 -0.37 -7.44 -3.36
CA ARG A 162 0.71 -7.48 -4.38
C ARG A 162 1.09 -8.91 -4.73
N GLN A 163 1.19 -9.80 -3.74
CA GLN A 163 1.43 -11.23 -3.99
C GLN A 163 0.33 -11.83 -4.87
N LEU A 164 -0.94 -11.62 -4.51
CA LEU A 164 -2.09 -12.13 -5.29
C LEU A 164 -2.08 -11.62 -6.74
N ARG A 165 -1.74 -10.35 -6.95
CA ARG A 165 -1.62 -9.75 -8.29
C ARG A 165 -0.51 -10.43 -9.10
N LEU A 166 0.67 -10.63 -8.51
CA LEU A 166 1.79 -11.30 -9.19
C LEU A 166 1.46 -12.75 -9.53
N SER A 167 0.82 -13.49 -8.62
CA SER A 167 0.37 -14.86 -8.85
C SER A 167 -0.63 -14.99 -10.00
N THR A 168 -1.44 -13.96 -10.24
CA THR A 168 -2.43 -13.94 -11.33
C THR A 168 -1.81 -13.63 -12.69
N VAL A 169 -0.73 -12.83 -12.72
CA VAL A 169 -0.04 -12.47 -13.97
C VAL A 169 0.95 -13.55 -14.42
N GLY A 170 1.47 -14.35 -13.50
CA GLY A 170 2.44 -15.42 -13.79
C GLY A 170 1.84 -16.75 -14.28
N ASN A 171 0.52 -16.84 -14.41
CA ASN A 171 -0.21 -18.05 -14.81
C ASN A 171 -1.08 -17.76 -16.05
#